data_AF-A0A9R0Q2A3-F1
#
_entry.id   AF-A0A9R0Q2A3-F1
#
_cell.length_a   1.000
_cell.length_b   1.000
_cell.length_c   1.000
_cell.angle_alpha   90.00
_cell.angle_beta   90.00
_cell.angle_gamma   90.00
#
_symmetry.space_group_name_H-M   'P 1'
#
loop_
_entity.id
_entity.type
_entity.pdbx_description
1 polymer ?
#
loop_
_entity_poly.entity_id
_entity_poly.type
_entity_poly.pdbx_seq_one_letter_code
_entity_poly.pdbx_strand_id
1 'polypeptide(L)'
;MTGHGGDEFLKFQDNEELQSHDLADAVKQMKEKHRFKELLIMVDTCQAATLFSQLQSPGVLAIGSSMKGENSYSHHLDSDIGVSVVDRFTFHTLAFFEKLNMYSNASLNSLFNSYDPSMLLSTAYYRMDLYKRALNEVIAK
;
A
#
# COMPACT_ATOMS: atom_id res chain seq x y z
N MET A 1 0.67 2.60 -5.08
CA MET A 1 -0.15 3.75 -5.50
C MET A 1 -0.02 4.79 -4.41
N THR A 2 0.26 6.04 -4.76
CA THR A 2 0.30 7.18 -3.83
C THR A 2 -0.55 8.29 -4.41
N GLY A 3 -1.24 9.06 -3.57
CA GLY A 3 -2.06 10.18 -3.98
C GLY A 3 -3.03 10.62 -2.89
N HIS A 4 -3.93 11.53 -3.23
CA HIS A 4 -5.05 11.89 -2.38
C HIS A 4 -6.21 10.92 -2.55
N GLY A 5 -7.04 10.78 -1.53
CA GLY A 5 -8.15 9.82 -1.53
C GLY A 5 -9.00 9.96 -0.29
N GLY A 6 -9.93 9.03 -0.14
CA GLY A 6 -10.89 9.01 0.96
C GLY A 6 -11.56 7.65 1.05
N ASP A 7 -12.76 7.63 1.64
CA ASP A 7 -13.53 6.38 1.83
C ASP A 7 -13.87 5.76 0.47
N GLU A 8 -13.17 4.68 0.15
CA GLU A 8 -13.29 3.85 -1.05
C GLU A 8 -12.84 4.48 -2.39
N PHE A 9 -12.06 5.56 -2.38
CA PHE A 9 -11.54 6.16 -3.61
C PHE A 9 -10.11 6.70 -3.49
N LEU A 10 -9.42 6.75 -4.62
CA LEU A 10 -8.18 7.47 -4.84
C LEU A 10 -8.40 8.48 -5.98
N LYS A 11 -8.03 9.74 -5.79
CA LYS A 11 -8.05 10.72 -6.88
C LYS A 11 -7.01 10.35 -7.93
N PHE A 12 -7.45 10.36 -9.18
CA PHE A 12 -6.63 10.12 -10.35
C PHE A 12 -6.65 11.39 -11.20
N GLN A 13 -5.51 12.07 -11.28
CA GLN A 13 -5.45 13.44 -11.82
C GLN A 13 -6.40 14.38 -11.05
N ASP A 14 -6.70 15.54 -11.62
CA ASP A 14 -7.48 16.58 -10.94
C ASP A 14 -9.00 16.31 -10.91
N ASN A 15 -9.52 15.46 -11.80
CA ASN A 15 -10.97 15.35 -12.06
C ASN A 15 -11.54 13.92 -12.01
N GLU A 16 -10.72 12.88 -11.97
CA GLU A 16 -11.19 11.50 -11.96
C GLU A 16 -10.93 10.85 -10.59
N GLU A 17 -11.74 9.85 -10.27
CA GLU A 17 -11.59 9.05 -9.05
C GLU A 17 -11.54 7.59 -9.44
N LEU A 18 -10.48 6.90 -9.00
CA LEU A 18 -10.41 5.45 -9.04
C LEU A 18 -11.12 4.92 -7.80
N GLN A 19 -12.26 4.28 -7.98
CA GLN A 19 -13.04 3.73 -6.89
C GLN A 19 -12.57 2.31 -6.52
N SER A 20 -12.91 1.86 -5.31
CA SER A 20 -12.58 0.53 -4.82
C SER A 20 -13.14 -0.59 -5.71
N HIS A 21 -14.33 -0.38 -6.29
CA HIS A 21 -14.96 -1.31 -7.22
C HIS A 21 -14.23 -1.37 -8.57
N ASP A 22 -13.79 -0.21 -9.11
CA ASP A 22 -13.00 -0.16 -10.34
C ASP A 22 -11.69 -0.93 -10.19
N LEU A 23 -11.00 -0.73 -9.06
CA LEU A 23 -9.79 -1.47 -8.72
C LEU A 23 -10.07 -2.98 -8.62
N ALA A 24 -11.14 -3.37 -7.94
CA ALA A 24 -11.53 -4.77 -7.80
C ALA A 24 -11.84 -5.45 -9.13
N ASP A 25 -12.59 -4.77 -10.00
CA ASP A 25 -12.93 -5.26 -11.34
C ASP A 25 -11.69 -5.36 -12.23
N ALA A 26 -10.79 -4.37 -12.19
CA ALA A 26 -9.53 -4.44 -12.93
C ALA A 26 -8.67 -5.63 -12.47
N VAL A 27 -8.51 -5.83 -11.15
CA VAL A 27 -7.75 -6.95 -10.60
C VAL A 27 -8.41 -8.29 -10.94
N LYS A 28 -9.75 -8.37 -10.92
CA LYS A 28 -10.51 -9.55 -11.35
C LYS A 28 -10.26 -9.88 -12.81
N GLN A 29 -10.36 -8.91 -13.71
CA GLN A 29 -10.05 -9.10 -15.12
C GLN A 29 -8.60 -9.54 -15.35
N MET A 30 -7.65 -8.98 -14.59
CA MET A 30 -6.25 -9.42 -14.62
C MET A 30 -6.10 -10.88 -14.19
N LYS A 31 -6.85 -11.30 -13.16
CA LYS A 31 -6.83 -12.68 -12.68
C LYS A 31 -7.42 -13.67 -13.68
N GLU A 32 -8.57 -13.34 -14.25
CA GLU A 32 -9.24 -14.13 -15.30
C GLU A 32 -8.36 -14.29 -16.55
N LYS A 33 -7.55 -13.27 -16.87
CA LYS A 33 -6.58 -13.31 -17.97
C LYS A 33 -5.22 -13.88 -17.58
N HIS A 34 -5.10 -14.49 -16.40
CA HIS A 34 -3.86 -15.09 -15.89
C HIS A 34 -2.64 -14.15 -15.89
N ARG A 35 -2.85 -12.84 -15.67
CA ARG A 35 -1.77 -11.83 -15.71
C ARG A 35 -0.88 -11.83 -14.47
N PHE A 36 -1.30 -12.51 -13.40
CA PHE A 36 -0.49 -12.68 -12.20
C PHE A 36 -0.75 -14.01 -11.50
N LYS A 37 0.30 -14.57 -10.91
CA LYS A 37 0.20 -15.67 -9.93
C LYS A 37 -0.13 -15.08 -8.56
N GLU A 38 0.65 -14.09 -8.14
CA GLU A 38 0.55 -13.37 -6.88
C GLU A 38 0.70 -11.87 -7.18
N LEU A 39 -0.02 -11.03 -6.44
CA LEU A 39 -0.03 -9.58 -6.64
C LEU A 39 0.01 -8.88 -5.28
N LEU A 40 1.00 -8.01 -5.07
CA LEU A 40 1.06 -7.10 -3.92
C LEU A 40 0.58 -5.71 -4.35
N ILE A 41 -0.43 -5.19 -3.67
CA ILE A 41 -0.95 -3.84 -3.87
C ILE A 41 -0.62 -3.02 -2.62
N MET A 42 0.19 -1.96 -2.78
CA MET A 42 0.50 -1.02 -1.71
C MET A 42 -0.14 0.33 -2.01
N VAL A 43 -0.85 0.90 -1.04
CA VAL A 43 -1.63 2.14 -1.20
C VAL A 43 -1.25 3.15 -0.13
N ASP A 44 -0.84 4.34 -0.57
CA ASP A 44 -0.52 5.47 0.31
C ASP A 44 -1.47 6.64 0.03
N THR A 45 -2.52 6.77 0.83
CA THR A 45 -3.50 7.85 0.78
C THR A 45 -4.25 7.92 2.12
N CYS A 46 -5.02 8.98 2.36
CA CYS A 46 -6.04 8.97 3.41
C CYS A 46 -7.02 7.81 3.19
N GLN A 47 -7.38 7.13 4.27
CA GLN A 47 -8.28 5.97 4.29
C GLN A 47 -7.90 4.83 3.34
N ALA A 48 -6.60 4.60 3.12
CA ALA A 48 -6.07 3.65 2.15
C ALA A 48 -6.66 2.23 2.27
N ALA A 49 -6.96 1.77 3.50
CA ALA A 49 -7.55 0.46 3.75
C ALA A 49 -8.90 0.22 3.03
N THR A 50 -9.64 1.30 2.79
CA THR A 50 -10.97 1.24 2.15
C THR A 50 -10.87 1.02 0.65
N LEU A 51 -9.78 1.42 0.01
CA LEU A 51 -9.61 1.31 -1.45
C LEU A 51 -9.58 -0.15 -1.93
N PHE A 52 -9.16 -1.09 -1.07
CA PHE A 52 -9.08 -2.51 -1.38
C PHE A 52 -10.11 -3.37 -0.64
N SER A 53 -11.16 -2.75 -0.08
CA SER A 53 -12.27 -3.45 0.59
C SER A 53 -12.99 -4.42 -0.36
N GLN A 54 -13.16 -4.01 -1.61
CA GLN A 54 -13.91 -4.76 -2.64
C GLN A 54 -13.08 -5.82 -3.37
N LEU A 55 -11.78 -5.96 -3.08
CA LEU A 55 -10.97 -7.01 -3.71
C LEU A 55 -11.51 -8.40 -3.36
N GLN A 56 -11.55 -9.29 -4.36
CA GLN A 56 -12.04 -10.66 -4.23
C GLN A 56 -11.13 -11.70 -4.91
N SER A 57 -10.13 -11.26 -5.67
CA SER A 57 -9.30 -12.15 -6.48
C SER A 57 -8.26 -12.90 -5.63
N PRO A 58 -8.14 -14.24 -5.74
CA PRO A 58 -7.17 -15.00 -4.96
C PRO A 58 -5.73 -14.76 -5.43
N GLY A 59 -4.80 -14.82 -4.47
CA GLY A 59 -3.38 -14.51 -4.67
C GLY A 59 -3.06 -13.02 -4.57
N VAL A 60 -4.01 -12.19 -4.13
CA VAL A 60 -3.80 -10.75 -3.93
C VAL A 60 -3.52 -10.48 -2.46
N LEU A 61 -2.44 -9.75 -2.21
CA LEU A 61 -2.06 -9.19 -0.91
C LEU A 61 -2.16 -7.67 -1.01
N ALA A 62 -2.86 -7.02 -0.08
CA ALA A 62 -3.02 -5.56 -0.10
C ALA A 62 -2.58 -4.95 1.23
N ILE A 63 -1.96 -3.78 1.17
CA ILE A 63 -1.60 -2.97 2.33
C ILE A 63 -1.85 -1.49 2.06
N GLY A 64 -2.39 -0.79 3.05
CA GLY A 64 -2.67 0.64 3.03
C GLY A 64 -1.95 1.38 4.14
N SER A 65 -1.63 2.66 3.92
CA SER A 65 -0.95 3.53 4.88
C SER A 65 -1.81 3.98 6.06
N SER A 66 -3.15 3.91 5.94
CA SER A 66 -4.09 4.42 6.93
C SER A 66 -5.40 3.64 6.96
N MET A 67 -6.05 3.60 8.12
CA MET A 67 -7.37 3.00 8.32
C MET A 67 -8.51 3.93 7.90
N LYS A 68 -9.73 3.39 7.82
CA LYS A 68 -10.94 4.20 7.65
C LYS A 68 -11.04 5.25 8.77
N GLY A 69 -11.29 6.50 8.41
CA GLY A 69 -11.31 7.64 9.33
C GLY A 69 -9.93 8.21 9.69
N GLU A 70 -8.83 7.66 9.18
CA GLU A 70 -7.47 8.20 9.35
C GLU A 70 -6.97 8.90 8.08
N ASN A 71 -6.09 9.89 8.28
CA ASN A 71 -5.34 10.53 7.20
C ASN A 71 -4.00 9.81 6.96
N SER A 72 -3.43 9.99 5.77
CA SER A 72 -2.00 9.77 5.53
C SER A 72 -1.26 11.11 5.56
N TYR A 73 0.01 11.09 5.96
CA TYR A 73 0.77 12.29 6.24
C TYR A 73 2.09 12.34 5.48
N SER A 74 2.44 13.54 5.02
CA SER A 74 3.70 13.79 4.35
C SER A 74 4.90 13.84 5.33
N HIS A 75 6.08 13.65 4.78
CA HIS A 75 7.39 13.58 5.44
C HIS A 75 8.41 14.44 4.67
N HIS A 76 9.49 14.87 5.35
CA HIS A 76 10.53 15.77 4.79
C HIS A 76 9.97 17.02 4.08
N LEU A 77 9.72 18.06 4.86
CA LEU A 77 9.49 19.40 4.32
C LEU A 77 10.80 19.95 3.76
N ASP A 78 10.84 20.21 2.45
CA ASP A 78 11.93 20.95 1.83
C ASP A 78 11.63 22.45 1.95
N SER A 79 12.46 23.20 2.69
CA SER A 79 12.25 24.63 2.90
C SER A 79 12.58 25.48 1.68
N ASP A 80 13.42 24.97 0.78
CA ASP A 80 13.84 25.70 -0.42
C ASP A 80 12.76 25.62 -1.51
N ILE A 81 12.00 24.51 -1.54
CA ILE A 81 10.89 24.29 -2.47
C ILE A 81 9.52 24.59 -1.80
N GLY A 82 9.46 24.58 -0.48
CA GLY A 82 8.26 24.90 0.31
C GLY A 82 7.20 23.80 0.35
N VAL A 83 7.55 22.56 -0.04
CA VAL A 83 6.63 21.42 -0.11
C VAL A 83 7.25 20.17 0.51
N SER A 84 6.41 19.24 0.97
CA SER A 84 6.87 17.91 1.38
C SER A 84 7.17 17.05 0.17
N VAL A 85 8.30 16.32 0.20
CA VAL A 85 8.82 15.61 -0.97
C VAL A 85 8.35 14.15 -1.03
N VAL A 86 7.93 13.58 0.11
CA VAL A 86 7.56 12.16 0.20
C VAL A 86 6.54 11.94 1.32
N ASP A 87 5.70 10.92 1.21
CA ASP A 87 4.80 10.52 2.30
C ASP A 87 5.46 9.61 3.32
N ARG A 88 5.02 9.64 4.58
CA ARG A 88 5.63 8.87 5.68
C ARG A 88 5.66 7.38 5.40
N PHE A 89 4.54 6.82 4.95
CA PHE A 89 4.46 5.39 4.64
C PHE A 89 5.40 5.02 3.49
N THR A 90 5.41 5.81 2.43
CA THR A 90 6.35 5.64 1.31
C THR A 90 7.81 5.77 1.76
N PHE A 91 8.14 6.75 2.59
CA PHE A 91 9.48 6.97 3.14
C PHE A 91 9.98 5.77 3.97
N HIS A 92 9.15 5.28 4.90
CA HIS A 92 9.51 4.14 5.74
C HIS A 92 9.56 2.82 4.95
N THR A 93 8.72 2.67 3.93
CA THR A 93 8.81 1.55 2.97
C THR A 93 10.16 1.57 2.25
N LEU A 94 10.54 2.73 1.68
CA LEU A 94 11.82 2.89 0.99
C LEU A 94 12.99 2.63 1.94
N ALA A 95 12.98 3.22 3.13
CA ALA A 95 14.04 3.05 4.13
C ALA A 95 14.20 1.58 4.61
N PHE A 96 13.15 0.76 4.52
CA PHE A 96 13.26 -0.69 4.75
C PHE A 96 14.02 -1.35 3.59
N PHE A 97 13.62 -1.08 2.34
CA PHE A 97 14.22 -1.71 1.16
C PHE A 97 15.67 -1.26 0.92
N GLU A 98 16.03 -0.02 1.23
CA GLU A 98 17.41 0.49 1.11
C GLU A 98 18.41 -0.22 2.03
N LYS A 99 17.93 -0.87 3.11
CA LYS A 99 18.76 -1.68 4.00
C LYS A 99 18.95 -3.10 3.47
N LEU A 100 18.19 -3.52 2.46
CA LEU A 100 18.28 -4.84 1.88
C LEU A 100 19.35 -4.89 0.78
N ASN A 101 19.99 -6.04 0.67
CA ASN A 101 20.88 -6.37 -0.44
C ASN A 101 20.43 -7.68 -1.10
N MET A 102 21.11 -8.09 -2.18
CA MET A 102 20.73 -9.29 -2.94
C MET A 102 20.70 -10.60 -2.13
N TYR A 103 21.40 -10.64 -0.99
CA TYR A 103 21.46 -11.79 -0.08
C TYR A 103 20.48 -11.68 1.10
N SER A 104 19.73 -10.58 1.20
CA SER A 104 18.74 -10.40 2.25
C SER A 104 17.57 -11.37 2.08
N ASN A 105 17.22 -12.04 3.18
CA ASN A 105 16.06 -12.93 3.28
C ASN A 105 14.93 -12.29 4.10
N ALA A 106 14.85 -10.95 4.11
CA ALA A 106 13.79 -10.25 4.81
C ALA A 106 12.43 -10.60 4.18
N SER A 107 11.45 -10.92 5.02
CA SER A 107 10.14 -11.35 4.55
C SER A 107 9.18 -10.16 4.40
N LEU A 108 8.05 -10.34 3.71
CA LEU A 108 6.97 -9.35 3.72
C LEU A 108 6.42 -9.13 5.12
N ASN A 109 6.44 -10.15 5.98
CA ASN A 109 6.10 -9.98 7.40
C ASN A 109 7.08 -9.02 8.10
N SER A 110 8.38 -9.10 7.76
CA SER A 110 9.39 -8.18 8.29
C SER A 110 9.16 -6.75 7.82
N LEU A 111 8.76 -6.54 6.56
CA LEU A 111 8.36 -5.23 6.05
C LEU A 111 7.15 -4.69 6.81
N PHE A 112 6.08 -5.48 6.93
CA PHE A 112 4.84 -5.01 7.53
C PHE A 112 5.00 -4.72 9.03
N ASN A 113 5.80 -5.51 9.74
CA ASN A 113 6.13 -5.26 11.14
C ASN A 113 7.14 -4.11 11.35
N SER A 114 7.73 -3.58 10.28
CA SER A 114 8.62 -2.42 10.38
C SER A 114 7.87 -1.08 10.44
N TYR A 115 6.58 -1.07 10.11
CA TYR A 115 5.75 0.12 10.21
C TYR A 115 5.38 0.42 11.66
N ASP A 116 5.81 1.58 12.14
CA ASP A 116 5.50 2.08 13.48
C ASP A 116 4.43 3.18 13.38
N PRO A 117 3.24 3.01 13.99
CA PRO A 117 2.17 4.00 13.96
C PRO A 117 2.59 5.38 14.46
N SER A 118 3.54 5.47 15.39
CA SER A 118 4.05 6.76 15.90
C SER A 118 4.88 7.50 14.86
N MET A 119 5.60 6.76 14.01
CA MET A 119 6.38 7.32 12.91
C MET A 119 5.50 7.67 11.72
N LEU A 120 4.47 6.86 11.45
CA LEU A 120 3.53 7.08 10.35
C LEU A 120 2.48 8.16 10.66
N LEU A 121 2.14 8.37 11.93
CA LEU A 121 0.99 9.14 12.39
C LEU A 121 -0.36 8.58 11.89
N SER A 122 -0.37 7.31 11.49
CA SER A 122 -1.53 6.57 10.99
C SER A 122 -1.29 5.07 11.22
N THR A 123 -2.34 4.27 11.08
CA THR A 123 -2.28 2.83 11.25
C THR A 123 -2.20 2.15 9.88
N ALA A 124 -1.03 1.57 9.57
CA ALA A 124 -0.88 0.74 8.38
C ALA A 124 -1.72 -0.54 8.52
N TYR A 125 -2.47 -0.90 7.48
CA TYR A 125 -3.36 -2.06 7.49
C TYR A 125 -3.13 -2.95 6.28
N TYR A 126 -2.95 -4.25 6.51
CA TYR A 126 -2.78 -5.23 5.45
C TYR A 126 -3.85 -6.32 5.50
N ARG A 127 -4.40 -6.65 4.33
CA ARG A 127 -5.48 -7.61 4.13
C ARG A 127 -4.93 -8.93 3.59
N MET A 128 -5.20 -10.03 4.29
CA MET A 128 -4.58 -11.34 4.08
C MET A 128 -5.53 -12.44 3.61
N ASP A 129 -6.85 -12.28 3.71
CA ASP A 129 -7.83 -13.34 3.42
C ASP A 129 -7.77 -13.86 1.97
N LEU A 130 -7.30 -13.03 1.04
CA LEU A 130 -7.11 -13.40 -0.38
C LEU A 130 -5.73 -14.01 -0.67
N TYR A 131 -4.82 -14.02 0.30
CA TYR A 131 -3.43 -14.44 0.12
C TYR A 131 -3.08 -15.63 1.03
N LYS A 132 -2.92 -16.82 0.43
CA LYS A 132 -2.82 -18.09 1.17
C LYS A 132 -1.45 -18.38 1.80
N ARG A 133 -0.37 -17.79 1.29
CA ARG A 133 0.99 -18.10 1.77
C ARG A 133 1.27 -17.34 3.06
N ALA A 134 2.02 -17.97 3.96
CA ALA A 134 2.49 -17.31 5.16
C ALA A 134 3.48 -16.20 4.79
N LEU A 135 3.26 -14.98 5.28
CA LEU A 135 4.11 -13.83 4.95
C LEU A 135 5.58 -14.03 5.33
N ASN A 136 5.87 -14.86 6.33
CA ASN A 136 7.24 -15.22 6.74
C ASN A 136 8.01 -15.97 5.66
N GLU A 137 7.30 -16.62 4.72
CA GLU A 137 7.88 -17.42 3.63
C GLU A 137 7.95 -16.64 2.30
N VAL A 138 7.51 -15.38 2.30
CA VAL A 138 7.50 -14.52 1.11
C VAL A 138 8.58 -13.48 1.28
N ILE A 139 9.65 -13.58 0.50
CA ILE A 139 10.78 -12.64 0.59
C ILE A 139 10.38 -11.30 0.00
N ALA A 140 10.64 -10.23 0.72
CA ALA A 140 10.58 -8.85 0.24
C ALA A 140 11.84 -8.59 -0.60
N LYS A 141 11.71 -8.61 -1.93
CA LYS A 141 12.76 -8.30 -2.89
C LYS A 141 12.28 -7.29 -3.91
#